data_AF-A0A4Q3ETD2-F1
#
_entry.id   AF-A0A4Q3ETD2-F1
#
_cell.length_a   1.000
_cell.length_b   1.000
_cell.length_c   1.000
_cell.angle_alpha   90.00
_cell.angle_beta   90.00
_cell.angle_gamma   90.00
#
_symmetry.space_group_name_H-M   'P 1'
#
loop_
_entity.id
_entity.type
_entity.pdbx_description
1 polymer ?
#
loop_
_entity_poly.entity_id
_entity_poly.type
_entity_poly.pdbx_seq_one_letter_code
_entity_poly.pdbx_strand_id
1 'polypeptide(L)'
;IVLHQILQWHEMLSNKIPPVTLLNKSVNMFWDGIFHAFCLVVVMVGLILLLKLFFRKDILITKTAFYGSLCLGWGLFNLIEGVIDHQILKLHNVREVTENIALWNYGFLAFAIILIISGSALIRKGSPAHLYQ
;
A
#
# COMPACT_ATOMS: atom_id res chain seq x y z
N ILE A 1 8.29 2.84 5.86
CA ILE A 1 8.95 3.55 6.97
C ILE A 1 8.69 2.84 8.30
N VAL A 2 7.44 2.73 8.78
CA VAL A 2 7.16 2.10 10.09
C VAL A 2 7.67 0.65 10.15
N LEU A 3 7.26 -0.21 9.21
CA LEU A 3 7.70 -1.61 9.20
C LEU A 3 9.18 -1.76 8.79
N HIS A 4 9.59 -1.09 7.71
CA HIS A 4 10.94 -1.25 7.16
C HIS A 4 12.06 -0.63 8.00
N GLN A 5 11.87 0.59 8.51
CA GLN A 5 12.96 1.36 9.13
C GLN A 5 12.84 1.51 10.65
N ILE A 6 11.62 1.76 11.16
CA ILE A 6 11.42 1.97 12.60
C ILE A 6 11.40 0.62 13.34
N LEU A 7 10.51 -0.28 12.93
CA LEU A 7 10.36 -1.59 13.55
C LEU A 7 11.30 -2.65 12.97
N GLN A 8 11.83 -2.41 11.77
CA GLN A 8 12.70 -3.35 11.05
C GLN A 8 12.09 -4.75 10.97
N TRP A 9 10.78 -4.79 10.72
CA TRP A 9 9.95 -5.99 10.75
C TRP A 9 10.19 -6.90 9.53
N HIS A 10 10.44 -6.27 8.38
CA HIS A 10 11.01 -6.82 7.16
C HIS A 10 11.73 -5.68 6.43
N GLU A 11 12.62 -5.99 5.51
CA GLU A 11 13.32 -5.00 4.69
C GLU A 11 13.15 -5.39 3.20
N MET A 12 13.34 -4.47 2.25
CA MET A 12 12.89 -4.67 0.86
C MET A 12 13.39 -5.99 0.24
N LEU A 13 14.61 -6.41 0.58
CA LEU A 13 15.26 -7.62 0.05
C LEU A 13 15.50 -8.69 1.14
N SER A 14 14.87 -8.60 2.31
CA SER A 14 15.27 -9.43 3.47
C SER A 14 15.17 -10.94 3.28
N ASN A 15 14.33 -11.41 2.34
CA ASN A 15 14.22 -12.84 2.02
C ASN A 15 15.31 -13.30 1.02
N LYS A 16 15.93 -12.37 0.29
CA LYS A 16 17.04 -12.65 -0.65
C LYS A 16 18.41 -12.33 -0.06
N ILE A 17 18.49 -11.24 0.70
CA ILE A 17 19.68 -10.70 1.34
C ILE A 17 19.35 -10.50 2.83
N PRO A 18 19.54 -11.55 3.66
CA PRO A 18 19.19 -11.48 5.07
C PRO A 18 19.97 -10.36 5.80
N PRO A 19 19.32 -9.44 6.52
CA PRO A 19 19.95 -8.25 7.08
C PRO A 19 20.63 -8.51 8.43
N VAL A 20 21.44 -9.57 8.49
CA VAL A 20 22.15 -10.02 9.71
C VAL A 20 23.58 -9.47 9.80
N THR A 21 24.05 -8.78 8.76
CA THR A 21 25.36 -8.10 8.74
C THR A 21 25.18 -6.62 8.43
N LEU A 22 26.14 -5.78 8.83
CA LEU A 22 26.11 -4.34 8.53
C LEU A 22 26.02 -4.07 7.01
N LEU A 23 26.75 -4.84 6.20
CA LEU A 23 26.71 -4.71 4.75
C LEU A 23 25.31 -5.03 4.21
N ASN A 24 24.72 -6.16 4.60
CA ASN A 24 23.39 -6.55 4.12
C ASN A 24 22.31 -5.59 4.58
N LYS A 25 22.42 -5.06 5.80
CA LYS A 25 21.55 -4.01 6.33
C LYS A 25 21.66 -2.72 5.51
N SER A 26 22.87 -2.32 5.14
CA SER A 26 23.09 -1.14 4.27
C SER A 26 22.49 -1.33 2.88
N VAL A 27 22.59 -2.52 2.30
CA VAL A 27 21.99 -2.83 0.99
C VAL A 27 20.47 -2.76 1.07
N ASN A 28 19.87 -3.40 2.08
CA ASN A 28 18.43 -3.35 2.29
C ASN A 28 17.93 -1.92 2.56
N MET A 29 18.62 -1.15 3.40
CA MET A 29 18.29 0.26 3.68
C MET A 29 18.27 1.12 2.41
N PHE A 30 19.21 0.88 1.48
CA PHE A 30 19.20 1.55 0.19
C PHE A 30 17.94 1.21 -0.62
N TRP A 31 17.58 -0.06 -0.72
CA TRP A 31 16.40 -0.50 -1.46
C TRP A 31 15.07 -0.09 -0.79
N ASP A 32 15.01 -0.06 0.54
CA ASP A 32 13.91 0.56 1.29
C ASP A 32 13.75 2.03 0.90
N GLY A 33 14.86 2.75 0.76
CA GLY A 33 14.89 4.15 0.31
C GLY A 33 14.32 4.32 -1.11
N ILE A 34 14.73 3.46 -2.05
CA ILE A 34 14.21 3.46 -3.43
C ILE A 34 12.70 3.16 -3.44
N PHE A 35 12.27 2.16 -2.67
CA PHE A 35 10.84 1.83 -2.53
C PHE A 35 10.05 3.01 -1.95
N HIS A 36 10.55 3.67 -0.90
CA HIS A 36 9.91 4.84 -0.32
C HIS A 36 9.89 6.06 -1.25
N ALA A 37 10.94 6.29 -2.04
CA ALA A 37 10.96 7.32 -3.06
C ALA A 37 9.88 7.07 -4.13
N PHE A 38 9.72 5.82 -4.57
CA PHE A 38 8.64 5.43 -5.48
C PHE A 38 7.25 5.69 -4.84
N CYS A 39 7.03 5.26 -3.59
CA CYS A 39 5.78 5.55 -2.87
C CYS A 39 5.52 7.06 -2.78
N LEU A 40 6.55 7.88 -2.52
CA LEU A 40 6.42 9.34 -2.48
C LEU A 40 5.98 9.90 -3.84
N VAL A 41 6.55 9.43 -4.95
CA VAL A 41 6.10 9.83 -6.29
C VAL A 41 4.63 9.48 -6.51
N VAL A 42 4.19 8.28 -6.14
CA VAL A 42 2.78 7.86 -6.23
C VAL A 42 1.87 8.78 -5.41
N VAL A 43 2.26 9.12 -4.18
CA VAL A 43 1.53 10.07 -3.32
C VAL A 43 1.45 11.45 -3.97
N MET A 44 2.56 11.96 -4.52
CA MET A 44 2.60 13.26 -5.18
C MET A 44 1.69 13.30 -6.41
N VAL A 45 1.69 12.26 -7.24
CA VAL A 45 0.75 12.13 -8.38
C VAL A 45 -0.69 12.14 -7.89
N GLY A 46 -1.01 11.33 -6.87
CA GLY A 46 -2.35 11.31 -6.26
C GLY A 46 -2.79 12.67 -5.73
N LEU A 47 -1.89 13.41 -5.06
CA LEU A 47 -2.16 14.74 -4.56
C LEU A 47 -2.39 15.76 -5.69
N ILE A 48 -1.59 15.73 -6.75
CA ILE A 48 -1.78 16.60 -7.92
C ILE A 48 -3.14 16.32 -8.59
N LEU A 49 -3.52 15.05 -8.73
CA LEU A 49 -4.82 14.67 -9.30
C LEU A 49 -5.97 15.12 -8.40
N LEU A 50 -5.84 14.96 -7.09
CA LEU A 50 -6.81 15.45 -6.11
C LEU A 50 -6.95 16.97 -6.14
N LEU A 51 -5.84 17.72 -6.22
CA LEU A 51 -5.85 19.17 -6.36
C LEU A 51 -6.55 19.62 -7.65
N LYS A 52 -6.25 18.97 -8.78
CA LYS A 52 -6.95 19.23 -10.05
C LYS A 52 -8.46 19.01 -9.93
N LEU A 53 -8.88 18.01 -9.15
CA LEU A 53 -10.30 17.73 -8.90
C LEU A 53 -10.97 18.85 -8.10
N PHE A 54 -10.28 19.44 -7.11
CA PHE A 54 -10.82 20.57 -6.34
C PHE A 54 -11.04 21.84 -7.17
N PHE A 55 -10.32 22.01 -8.28
CA PHE A 55 -10.53 23.14 -9.20
C PHE A 55 -11.69 22.92 -10.19
N ARG A 56 -12.27 21.71 -10.24
CA ARG A 56 -13.44 21.42 -11.06
C ARG A 56 -14.72 21.82 -10.32
N LYS A 57 -15.53 22.70 -10.91
CA LYS A 57 -16.78 23.20 -10.32
C LYS A 57 -17.97 22.25 -10.52
N ASP A 58 -17.84 21.29 -11.42
CA ASP A 58 -18.85 20.33 -11.83
C ASP A 58 -18.88 19.05 -10.98
N ILE A 59 -17.92 18.87 -10.06
CA ILE A 59 -17.76 17.64 -9.29
C ILE A 59 -17.91 17.93 -7.80
N LEU A 60 -18.85 17.22 -7.16
CA LEU A 60 -19.03 17.26 -5.72
C LEU A 60 -18.37 16.03 -5.07
N ILE A 61 -17.26 16.25 -4.38
CA ILE A 61 -16.56 15.19 -3.64
C ILE A 61 -17.17 15.08 -2.25
N THR A 62 -17.90 13.98 -1.98
CA THR A 62 -18.37 13.71 -0.62
C THR A 62 -17.23 13.18 0.25
N LYS A 63 -17.32 13.43 1.57
CA LYS A 63 -16.37 12.85 2.55
C LYS A 63 -16.30 11.33 2.44
N THR A 64 -17.44 10.68 2.22
CA THR A 64 -17.55 9.22 2.06
C THR A 64 -16.79 8.73 0.84
N ALA A 65 -16.94 9.38 -0.32
CA ALA A 65 -16.23 9.01 -1.53
C ALA A 65 -14.71 9.26 -1.40
N PHE A 66 -14.31 10.32 -0.70
CA PHE A 66 -12.91 10.62 -0.42
C PHE A 66 -12.25 9.51 0.42
N TYR A 67 -12.80 9.18 1.59
CA TYR A 67 -12.25 8.10 2.43
C TYR A 67 -12.34 6.72 1.75
N GLY A 68 -13.40 6.48 0.97
CA GLY A 68 -13.51 5.28 0.15
C GLY A 68 -12.37 5.16 -0.87
N SER A 69 -12.00 6.27 -1.51
CA SER A 69 -10.88 6.33 -2.47
C SER A 69 -9.53 6.10 -1.79
N LEU A 70 -9.30 6.65 -0.59
CA LEU A 70 -8.10 6.37 0.19
C LEU A 70 -7.99 4.88 0.56
N CYS A 71 -9.10 4.29 1.02
CA CYS A 71 -9.17 2.87 1.38
C CYS A 71 -8.92 1.97 0.16
N LEU A 72 -9.56 2.28 -0.98
CA LEU A 72 -9.34 1.56 -2.24
C LEU A 72 -7.89 1.65 -2.71
N GLY A 73 -7.30 2.86 -2.70
CA GLY A 73 -5.90 3.08 -3.08
C GLY A 73 -4.92 2.30 -2.20
N TRP A 74 -5.15 2.29 -0.89
CA TRP A 74 -4.34 1.51 0.05
C TRP A 74 -4.47 0.00 -0.20
N GLY A 75 -5.70 -0.48 -0.38
CA GLY A 75 -5.93 -1.89 -0.71
C GLY A 75 -5.24 -2.30 -2.02
N LEU A 76 -5.34 -1.48 -3.07
CA LEU A 76 -4.66 -1.74 -4.35
C LEU A 76 -3.15 -1.77 -4.19
N PHE A 77 -2.57 -0.81 -3.45
CA PHE A 77 -1.14 -0.79 -3.19
C PHE A 77 -0.67 -2.07 -2.48
N ASN A 78 -1.33 -2.47 -1.39
CA ASN A 78 -0.98 -3.69 -0.65
C ASN A 78 -1.14 -4.95 -1.52
N LEU A 79 -2.18 -5.00 -2.36
CA LEU A 79 -2.40 -6.14 -3.25
C LEU A 79 -1.29 -6.26 -4.29
N ILE A 80 -0.93 -5.14 -4.94
CA ILE A 80 0.13 -5.11 -5.95
C ILE A 80 1.48 -5.46 -5.33
N GLU A 81 1.84 -4.81 -4.23
CA GLU A 81 3.09 -5.04 -3.49
C GLU A 81 3.16 -6.49 -3.00
N GLY A 82 2.13 -7.00 -2.32
CA GLY A 82 2.14 -8.37 -1.82
C GLY A 82 2.21 -9.43 -2.92
N VAL A 83 1.56 -9.20 -4.08
CA VAL A 83 1.65 -10.12 -5.23
C VAL A 83 3.04 -10.07 -5.86
N ILE A 84 3.53 -8.87 -6.17
CA ILE A 84 4.79 -8.72 -6.89
C ILE A 84 5.97 -9.08 -5.99
N ASP A 85 6.05 -8.49 -4.81
CA ASP A 85 7.24 -8.57 -3.96
C ASP A 85 7.25 -9.83 -3.10
N HIS A 86 6.10 -10.31 -2.58
CA HIS A 86 6.10 -11.50 -1.71
C HIS A 86 5.87 -12.80 -2.47
N GLN A 87 5.05 -12.81 -3.53
CA GLN A 87 4.69 -14.06 -4.24
C GLN A 87 5.53 -14.30 -5.49
N ILE A 88 5.65 -13.30 -6.36
CA ILE A 88 6.31 -13.44 -7.65
C ILE A 88 7.83 -13.34 -7.49
N LEU A 89 8.31 -12.19 -7.02
CA LEU A 89 9.74 -11.89 -6.88
C LEU A 89 10.32 -12.50 -5.59
N LYS A 90 9.49 -12.66 -4.56
CA LYS A 90 9.87 -13.18 -3.22
C LYS A 90 11.03 -12.38 -2.62
N LEU A 91 10.99 -11.06 -2.75
CA LEU A 91 12.03 -10.15 -2.27
C LEU A 91 12.07 -10.11 -0.74
N HIS A 92 10.90 -10.10 -0.12
CA HIS A 92 10.71 -10.16 1.33
C HIS A 92 9.38 -10.83 1.67
N ASN A 93 9.21 -11.20 2.93
CA ASN A 93 7.94 -11.68 3.47
C ASN A 93 7.31 -10.59 4.35
N VAL A 94 5.98 -10.62 4.50
CA VAL A 94 5.25 -9.71 5.41
C VAL A 94 5.84 -9.77 6.80
N ARG A 95 6.28 -10.95 7.26
CA ARG A 95 7.03 -11.16 8.49
C ARG A 95 8.12 -12.18 8.23
N GLU A 96 9.39 -11.79 8.39
CA GLU A 96 10.52 -12.68 8.13
C GLU A 96 10.73 -13.69 9.27
N VAL A 97 10.61 -13.23 10.52
CA VAL A 97 10.82 -14.08 11.70
C VAL A 97 9.48 -14.65 12.18
N THR A 98 9.08 -15.78 11.59
CA THR A 98 7.85 -16.50 11.95
C THR A 98 7.89 -17.96 11.48
N GLU A 99 7.16 -18.84 12.17
CA GLU A 99 7.02 -20.24 11.78
C GLU A 99 6.11 -20.43 10.56
N ASN A 100 5.19 -19.49 10.30
CA ASN A 100 4.20 -19.62 9.23
C ASN A 100 4.17 -18.39 8.31
N ILE A 101 5.16 -18.32 7.41
CA ILE A 101 5.29 -17.24 6.43
C ILE A 101 4.06 -17.13 5.53
N ALA A 102 3.50 -18.27 5.10
CA ALA A 102 2.36 -18.30 4.21
C ALA A 102 1.12 -17.63 4.82
N LEU A 103 0.86 -17.84 6.11
CA LEU A 103 -0.25 -17.20 6.81
C LEU A 103 -0.13 -15.68 6.79
N TRP A 104 1.06 -15.13 7.01
CA TRP A 104 1.28 -13.68 6.98
C TRP A 104 1.14 -13.10 5.58
N ASN A 105 1.73 -13.74 4.57
CA ASN A 105 1.65 -13.26 3.20
C ASN A 105 0.21 -13.33 2.65
N TYR A 106 -0.51 -14.43 2.89
CA TYR A 106 -1.91 -14.54 2.46
C TYR A 106 -2.86 -13.68 3.30
N GLY A 107 -2.61 -13.53 4.60
CA GLY A 107 -3.37 -12.64 5.47
C GLY A 107 -3.26 -11.18 5.01
N PHE A 108 -2.08 -10.76 4.56
CA PHE A 108 -1.88 -9.43 3.99
C PHE A 108 -2.65 -9.22 2.67
N LEU A 109 -2.65 -10.21 1.77
CA LEU A 109 -3.46 -10.16 0.54
C LEU A 109 -4.97 -10.14 0.85
N ALA A 110 -5.43 -10.93 1.81
CA ALA A 110 -6.82 -10.93 2.24
C ALA A 110 -7.23 -9.56 2.82
N PHE A 111 -6.38 -8.96 3.65
CA PHE A 111 -6.59 -7.61 4.16
C PHE A 111 -6.65 -6.56 3.04
N ALA A 112 -5.78 -6.67 2.03
CA ALA A 112 -5.81 -5.82 0.84
C ALA A 112 -7.14 -5.92 0.08
N ILE A 113 -7.66 -7.13 -0.12
CA ILE A 113 -8.96 -7.36 -0.76
C ILE A 113 -10.10 -6.75 0.05
N ILE A 114 -10.09 -6.87 1.38
CA ILE A 114 -11.09 -6.25 2.25
C ILE A 114 -11.08 -4.72 2.07
N LEU A 115 -9.91 -4.08 2.07
CA LEU A 115 -9.79 -2.64 1.82
C LEU A 115 -10.33 -2.24 0.45
N ILE A 116 -10.04 -3.00 -0.61
CA ILE A 116 -10.55 -2.74 -1.97
C ILE A 116 -12.08 -2.81 -2.00
N ILE A 117 -12.67 -3.84 -1.40
CA ILE A 117 -14.13 -4.03 -1.37
C ILE A 117 -14.79 -2.92 -0.57
N SER A 118 -14.30 -2.65 0.65
CA SER A 118 -14.83 -1.60 1.52
C SER A 118 -14.69 -0.21 0.89
N GLY A 119 -13.53 0.10 0.30
CA GLY A 119 -13.28 1.35 -0.42
C GLY A 119 -14.24 1.54 -1.60
N SER A 120 -14.40 0.50 -2.42
CA SER A 120 -15.34 0.51 -3.55
C SER A 120 -16.79 0.72 -3.12
N ALA A 121 -17.22 0.08 -2.03
CA ALA A 121 -18.56 0.26 -1.49
C ALA A 121 -18.79 1.70 -0.98
N LEU A 122 -17.81 2.27 -0.29
CA LEU A 122 -17.88 3.66 0.20
C LEU A 122 -17.94 4.67 -0.94
N ILE A 123 -17.15 4.48 -2.00
CA ILE A 123 -17.20 5.33 -3.20
C ILE A 123 -18.59 5.31 -3.84
N ARG A 124 -19.18 4.12 -4.00
CA ARG A 124 -20.53 3.98 -4.56
C ARG A 124 -21.59 4.69 -3.72
N LYS A 125 -21.53 4.51 -2.39
CA LYS A 125 -22.44 5.19 -1.45
C LYS A 125 -22.26 6.71 -1.43
N GLY A 126 -21.03 7.17 -1.62
CA GLY A 126 -20.69 8.60 -1.64
C GLY A 126 -20.89 9.29 -2.99
N SER A 127 -21.33 8.58 -4.03
CA SER A 127 -21.55 9.16 -5.35
C SER A 127 -22.84 9.99 -5.38
N PRO A 128 -22.84 11.21 -5.97
CA PRO A 128 -24.02 12.09 -5.99
C PRO A 128 -25.29 11.46 -6.54
N ALA A 129 -25.17 10.47 -7.44
CA ALA A 129 -26.31 9.73 -7.98
C ALA A 129 -27.16 9.03 -6.90
N HIS A 130 -26.57 8.71 -5.75
CA HIS A 130 -27.28 8.06 -4.63
C HIS A 130 -27.91 9.06 -3.65
N LEU A 131 -27.57 10.35 -3.72
CA LEU A 131 -28.09 11.40 -2.83
C LEU A 131 -29.44 11.98 -3.30
N TYR A 132 -29.94 11.54 -4.46
CA TYR A 132 -31.22 11.96 -5.06
C TYR A 132 -32.25 10.81 -5.15
N GLN A 133 -32.03 9.69 -4.45
CA GLN A 133 -32.99 8.59 -4.25
C GLN A 133 -33.37 8.51 -2.78
#